data_AF-A0A243RV30-F1
#
_entry.id   AF-A0A243RV30-F1
#
_cell.length_a   1.000
_cell.length_b   1.000
_cell.length_c   1.000
_cell.angle_alpha   90.00
_cell.angle_beta   90.00
_cell.angle_gamma   90.00
#
_symmetry.space_group_name_H-M   'P 1'
#
loop_
_entity.id
_entity.type
_entity.pdbx_description
1 polymer ?
#
loop_
_entity_poly.entity_id
_entity_poly.type
_entity_poly.pdbx_seq_one_letter_code
_entity_poly.pdbx_strand_id
1 'polypeptide(L)'
;MATTTRDFYESLGVSRDAGQDEIQSAYRKLARTYHPDVNKDPGAEDRFKEISEAYSVLSDPATRRRYDAFGPDFRQVPEDVDPDTWARARAGRGARG
;
A
#
# COMPACT_ATOMS: atom_id res chain seq x y z
N MET A 1 -15.19 13.02 7.20
CA MET A 1 -15.33 11.58 6.89
C MET A 1 -14.24 11.26 5.90
N ALA A 2 -13.14 10.66 6.37
CA ALA A 2 -12.01 10.33 5.51
C ALA A 2 -12.30 9.01 4.79
N THR A 3 -12.12 9.09 3.48
CA THR A 3 -12.54 8.19 2.42
C THR A 3 -12.16 6.73 2.66
N THR A 4 -13.15 5.86 2.53
CA THR A 4 -13.15 4.40 2.72
C THR A 4 -12.33 3.63 1.67
N THR A 5 -11.10 4.05 1.40
CA THR A 5 -10.12 3.21 0.72
C THR A 5 -9.19 2.70 1.80
N ARG A 6 -9.38 1.45 2.25
CA ARG A 6 -8.54 0.82 3.28
C ARG A 6 -7.07 1.03 2.93
N ASP A 7 -6.36 1.75 3.78
CA ASP A 7 -4.93 1.96 3.61
C ASP A 7 -4.22 0.61 3.62
N PHE A 8 -3.24 0.40 2.73
CA PHE A 8 -2.50 -0.87 2.67
C PHE A 8 -1.82 -1.21 4.01
N TYR A 9 -1.42 -0.19 4.76
CA TYR A 9 -0.90 -0.32 6.11
C TYR A 9 -1.95 -0.87 7.10
N GLU A 10 -3.18 -0.37 7.04
CA GLU A 10 -4.28 -0.87 7.88
C GLU A 10 -4.67 -2.30 7.50
N SER A 11 -4.66 -2.63 6.21
CA SER A 11 -4.92 -3.99 5.72
C SER A 11 -3.91 -5.01 6.28
N LEU A 12 -2.65 -4.61 6.40
CA LEU A 12 -1.59 -5.42 7.03
C LEU A 12 -1.55 -5.28 8.57
N GLY A 13 -2.30 -4.35 9.14
CA GLY A 13 -2.28 -4.05 10.58
C GLY A 13 -0.95 -3.49 11.06
N VAL A 14 -0.23 -2.76 10.21
CA VAL A 14 1.08 -2.15 10.53
C VAL A 14 0.99 -0.63 10.50
N SER A 15 1.93 0.05 11.16
CA SER A 15 2.03 1.52 11.09
C SER A 15 2.51 1.99 9.70
N ARG A 16 2.16 3.22 9.31
CA ARG A 16 2.76 3.88 8.12
C ARG A 16 4.28 4.02 8.23
N ASP A 17 4.79 4.10 9.46
CA ASP A 17 6.22 4.14 9.76
C ASP A 17 6.90 2.76 9.76
N ALA A 18 6.13 1.68 9.53
CA ALA A 18 6.66 0.33 9.56
C ALA A 18 7.79 0.14 8.53
N GLY A 19 8.85 -0.51 8.99
CA GLY A 19 9.97 -0.94 8.14
C GLY A 19 9.58 -2.08 7.22
N GLN A 20 10.39 -2.35 6.20
CA GLN A 20 10.17 -3.48 5.30
C GLN A 20 10.08 -4.82 6.05
N ASP A 21 10.95 -5.04 7.03
CA ASP A 21 10.97 -6.28 7.82
C ASP A 21 9.66 -6.52 8.58
N GLU A 22 9.05 -5.43 9.05
CA GLU A 22 7.80 -5.44 9.81
C GLU A 22 6.61 -5.70 8.89
N ILE A 23 6.55 -5.03 7.74
CA ILE A 23 5.59 -5.29 6.65
C ILE A 23 5.66 -6.75 6.20
N GLN A 24 6.86 -7.26 5.95
CA GLN A 24 7.09 -8.63 5.51
C GLN A 24 6.70 -9.65 6.59
N SER A 25 6.97 -9.35 7.86
CA SER A 25 6.60 -10.20 8.98
C SER A 25 5.09 -10.24 9.22
N ALA A 26 4.41 -9.09 9.13
CA ALA A 26 2.96 -8.99 9.23
C ALA A 26 2.26 -9.75 8.09
N TYR A 27 2.71 -9.53 6.84
CA TYR A 27 2.20 -10.26 5.68
C TYR A 27 2.36 -11.77 5.86
N ARG A 28 3.55 -12.27 6.25
CA ARG A 28 3.78 -13.70 6.47
C ARG A 28 2.86 -14.31 7.54
N LYS A 29 2.54 -13.56 8.60
CA LYS A 29 1.59 -14.00 9.64
C LYS A 29 0.17 -14.08 9.07
N LEU A 30 -0.30 -13.01 8.43
CA LEU A 30 -1.66 -12.92 7.88
C LEU A 30 -1.87 -13.92 6.73
N ALA A 31 -0.88 -14.07 5.84
CA ALA A 31 -0.91 -15.01 4.73
C ALA A 31 -1.05 -16.44 5.22
N ARG A 32 -0.40 -16.81 6.34
CA ARG A 32 -0.60 -18.11 6.98
C ARG A 32 -1.96 -18.24 7.66
N THR A 33 -2.53 -17.17 8.20
CA THR A 33 -3.85 -17.19 8.85
C THR A 33 -5.01 -17.29 7.84
N TYR A 34 -4.88 -16.63 6.69
CA TYR A 34 -5.89 -16.57 5.64
C TYR A 34 -5.57 -17.45 4.43
N HIS A 35 -4.55 -18.33 4.52
CA HIS A 35 -4.17 -19.20 3.41
C HIS A 35 -5.34 -20.14 3.05
N PRO A 36 -5.68 -20.33 1.76
CA PRO A 36 -6.78 -21.21 1.36
C PRO A 36 -6.59 -22.67 1.79
N ASP A 37 -5.34 -23.10 2.03
CA ASP A 37 -5.05 -24.44 2.54
C ASP A 37 -5.39 -24.61 4.03
N VAL A 38 -5.35 -23.55 4.83
CA VAL A 38 -5.65 -23.63 6.28
C VAL A 38 -7.00 -23.03 6.64
N ASN A 39 -7.45 -22.00 5.92
CA ASN A 39 -8.68 -21.29 6.15
C ASN A 39 -9.53 -21.32 4.89
N LYS A 40 -10.63 -22.08 4.96
CA LYS A 40 -11.60 -22.24 3.85
C LYS A 40 -12.84 -21.35 4.01
N ASP A 41 -12.79 -20.36 4.90
CA ASP A 41 -13.88 -19.43 5.03
C ASP A 41 -14.07 -18.63 3.73
N PRO A 42 -15.32 -18.38 3.32
CA PRO A 42 -15.62 -17.64 2.10
C PRO A 42 -15.10 -16.18 2.12
N GLY A 43 -14.73 -15.65 3.29
CA GLY A 43 -14.08 -14.33 3.41
C GLY A 43 -12.56 -14.37 3.56
N ALA A 44 -11.95 -15.56 3.69
CA ALA A 44 -10.49 -15.68 3.82
C ALA A 44 -9.79 -15.30 2.51
N GLU A 45 -10.37 -15.67 1.36
CA GLU A 45 -9.83 -15.33 0.04
C GLU A 45 -9.82 -13.82 -0.19
N ASP A 46 -10.90 -13.11 0.15
CA ASP A 46 -10.97 -11.65 0.02
C ASP A 46 -9.93 -10.97 0.92
N ARG A 47 -9.79 -11.41 2.17
CA ARG A 47 -8.75 -10.93 3.08
C ARG A 47 -7.35 -11.23 2.55
N PHE A 48 -7.13 -12.42 2.00
CA PHE A 48 -5.85 -12.82 1.42
C PHE A 48 -5.47 -11.95 0.22
N LYS A 49 -6.44 -11.61 -0.64
CA LYS A 49 -6.24 -10.67 -1.74
C LYS A 49 -5.86 -9.28 -1.22
N GLU A 50 -6.59 -8.75 -0.24
CA GLU A 50 -6.30 -7.44 0.37
C GLU A 50 -4.86 -7.36 0.93
N ILE A 51 -4.44 -8.36 1.72
CA ILE A 51 -3.09 -8.37 2.32
C ILE A 51 -1.99 -8.59 1.27
N SER A 52 -2.26 -9.39 0.23
CA SER A 52 -1.28 -9.66 -0.83
C SER A 52 -1.05 -8.43 -1.68
N GLU A 53 -2.14 -7.71 -1.99
CA GLU A 53 -2.10 -6.46 -2.71
C GLU A 53 -1.35 -5.38 -1.91
N ALA A 54 -1.67 -5.24 -0.62
CA ALA A 54 -0.97 -4.33 0.28
C ALA A 54 0.53 -4.63 0.35
N TYR A 55 0.89 -5.90 0.53
CA TYR A 55 2.28 -6.31 0.56
C TYR A 55 2.99 -6.00 -0.77
N SER A 56 2.38 -6.29 -1.92
CA SER A 56 3.01 -6.02 -3.22
C SER A 56 3.33 -4.53 -3.45
N VAL A 57 2.53 -3.63 -2.88
CA VAL A 57 2.75 -2.18 -2.98
C VAL A 57 3.80 -1.70 -1.98
N LEU A 58 3.72 -2.19 -0.75
CA LEU A 58 4.56 -1.73 0.35
C LEU A 58 5.93 -2.43 0.43
N SER A 59 6.09 -3.60 -0.21
CA SER A 59 7.34 -4.35 -0.23
C SER A 59 8.41 -3.69 -1.09
N ASP A 60 8.01 -3.03 -2.18
CA ASP A 60 8.94 -2.32 -3.05
C ASP A 60 9.03 -0.85 -2.64
N PRO A 61 10.23 -0.33 -2.28
CA PRO A 61 10.42 1.08 -1.99
C PRO A 61 9.96 2.02 -3.11
N ALA A 62 10.07 1.64 -4.38
CA ALA A 62 9.65 2.46 -5.52
C ALA A 62 8.11 2.55 -5.56
N THR A 63 7.43 1.43 -5.46
CA THR A 63 5.95 1.37 -5.47
C THR A 63 5.36 2.00 -4.21
N ARG A 64 6.01 1.82 -3.04
CA ARG A 64 5.65 2.51 -1.79
C ARG A 64 5.74 4.02 -1.94
N ARG A 65 6.84 4.54 -2.50
CA ARG A 65 6.97 5.98 -2.77
C ARG A 65 5.88 6.49 -3.71
N ARG A 66 5.54 5.74 -4.75
CA ARG A 66 4.43 6.08 -5.65
C ARG A 66 3.10 6.10 -4.92
N TYR A 67 2.83 5.10 -4.08
CA TYR A 67 1.62 5.07 -3.25
C TYR A 67 1.56 6.24 -2.27
N ASP A 68 2.68 6.57 -1.61
CA ASP A 68 2.76 7.69 -0.68
C ASP A 68 2.62 9.05 -1.39
N ALA A 69 3.10 9.16 -2.63
CA ALA A 69 2.98 10.37 -3.45
C ALA A 69 1.57 10.53 -4.05
N PHE A 70 1.09 9.53 -4.78
CA PHE A 70 -0.13 9.59 -5.60
C PHE A 70 -1.37 9.06 -4.88
N GLY A 71 -1.22 8.39 -3.73
CA GLY A 71 -2.31 7.78 -2.99
C GLY A 71 -2.85 6.51 -3.68
N PRO A 72 -4.12 6.14 -3.43
CA PRO A 72 -4.70 4.89 -3.95
C PRO A 72 -4.80 4.84 -5.49
N ASP A 73 -4.75 5.98 -6.17
CA ASP A 73 -4.76 6.06 -7.63
C ASP A 73 -3.36 5.89 -8.25
N PHE A 74 -2.32 5.56 -7.48
CA PHE A 74 -0.95 5.42 -7.97
C PHE A 74 -0.80 4.42 -9.14
N ARG A 75 -1.72 3.45 -9.28
CA ARG A 75 -1.73 2.50 -10.42
C ARG A 75 -2.19 3.11 -11.74
N GLN A 76 -2.95 4.20 -11.69
CA GLN A 76 -3.40 4.91 -12.89
C GLN A 76 -2.32 5.87 -13.41
N VAL A 77 -1.26 6.09 -12.63
CA VAL A 77 -0.14 6.94 -13.01
C VAL A 77 0.79 6.13 -13.92
N PRO A 78 1.09 6.63 -15.15
CA PRO A 78 2.03 5.98 -16.05
C PRO A 78 3.39 5.76 -15.38
N GLU A 79 4.02 4.61 -15.65
CA GLU A 79 5.29 4.26 -15.01
C GLU A 79 6.45 5.21 -15.38
N ASP A 80 6.33 6.00 -16.44
CA ASP A 80 7.29 7.04 -16.83
C ASP A 80 7.20 8.31 -15.97
N VAL A 81 6.14 8.46 -15.16
CA VAL A 81 6.00 9.60 -14.25
C VAL A 81 6.87 9.38 -13.01
N ASP A 82 7.88 10.23 -12.87
CA ASP A 82 8.74 10.27 -11.70
C ASP A 82 7.97 10.84 -10.48
N PRO A 83 7.81 10.05 -9.39
CA PRO A 83 7.07 10.46 -8.20
C PRO A 83 7.72 11.64 -7.46
N ASP A 84 9.05 11.76 -7.47
CA ASP A 84 9.77 12.89 -6.87
C ASP A 84 9.48 14.18 -7.64
N THR A 85 9.38 14.10 -8.97
CA THR A 85 9.01 15.25 -9.82
C THR A 85 7.57 15.71 -9.55
N TRP A 86 6.62 14.78 -9.43
CA TRP A 86 5.23 15.11 -9.13
C TRP A 86 5.04 15.67 -7.71
N ALA A 87 5.72 15.09 -6.71
CA ALA A 87 5.69 15.59 -5.34
C ALA A 87 6.22 17.03 -5.24
N ARG A 88 7.33 17.34 -5.94
CA ARG A 88 7.89 18.69 -6.03
C ARG A 88 6.96 19.65 -6.78
N ALA A 89 6.28 19.21 -7.84
CA ALA A 89 5.33 20.03 -8.59
C ALA A 89 4.08 20.40 -7.76
N ARG A 90 3.58 19.49 -6.92
CA ARG A 90 2.48 19.79 -5.98
C ARG A 90 2.90 20.75 -4.88
N ALA A 91 4.13 20.62 -4.37
CA ALA A 91 4.70 21.51 -3.37
C ALA A 91 5.06 22.91 -3.92
N GLY A 92 5.35 23.02 -5.22
CA GLY A 92 5.78 24.27 -5.86
C GLY A 92 4.66 25.27 -6.23
N ARG A 93 3.38 24.87 -6.18
CA ARG A 93 2.24 25.75 -6.52
C ARG A 93 1.81 26.69 -5.37
N GLY A 94 2.61 26.81 -4.32
CA GLY A 94 2.39 27.76 -3.21
C GLY A 94 3.30 28.99 -3.23
N ALA A 95 4.20 29.14 -4.20
CA ALA A 95 5.23 30.19 -4.18
C ALA A 95 5.23 31.04 -5.47
N ARG A 96 4.13 31.74 -5.74
CA ARG A 96 4.11 33.01 -6.51
C ARG A 96 2.93 33.85 -6.03
N GLY A 97 3.15 34.56 -4.92
CA GLY A 97 2.49 35.83 -4.64
C GLY A 97 3.34 36.96 -5.20
#